data_AF-A0A9C9G0Z8-F1
#
_entry.id   AF-A0A9C9G0Z8-F1
#
_cell.length_a   1.000
_cell.length_b   1.000
_cell.length_c   1.000
_cell.angle_alpha   90.00
_cell.angle_beta   90.00
_cell.angle_gamma   90.00
#
_symmetry.space_group_name_H-M   'P 1'
#
loop_
_entity.id
_entity.type
_entity.pdbx_description
1 polymer ?
#
loop_
_entity_poly.entity_id
_entity_poly.type
_entity_poly.pdbx_seq_one_letter_code
_entity_poly.pdbx_strand_id
1 'polypeptide(L)' 'MKCAAKSLLAGVLTLAISLPAVTYATNGMFLIGYGTKSRAMGGVAIATPQDAIAGAVNPATIGFVKDRV' A
#
# COMPACT_ATOMS: atom_id res chain seq x y z
N MET A 1 37.82 29.15 -3.09
CA MET A 1 36.95 28.25 -2.28
C MET A 1 35.45 28.38 -2.57
N LYS A 2 34.92 29.55 -2.99
CA LYS A 2 33.47 29.77 -3.22
C LYS A 2 32.87 28.93 -4.36
N CYS A 3 33.65 28.60 -5.42
CA CYS A 3 33.17 27.75 -6.52
C CYS A 3 33.00 26.28 -6.11
N ALA A 4 33.91 25.74 -5.29
CA ALA A 4 33.79 24.38 -4.76
C ALA A 4 32.57 24.23 -3.82
N ALA A 5 32.29 25.25 -2.99
CA ALA A 5 31.11 25.28 -2.13
C ALA A 5 29.78 25.29 -2.92
N LYS A 6 29.72 26.02 -4.04
CA LYS A 6 28.54 26.00 -4.94
C LYS A 6 28.34 24.65 -5.62
N SER A 7 29.42 24.00 -6.05
CA SER A 7 29.36 22.67 -6.66
C SER A 7 28.89 21.60 -5.66
N LEU A 8 29.37 21.67 -4.42
CA LEU A 8 28.91 20.79 -3.33
C LEU A 8 27.44 21.01 -3.01
N LEU A 9 27.01 22.27 -2.91
CA LEU A 9 25.61 22.61 -2.66
C LEU A 9 24.68 22.10 -3.77
N ALA A 10 25.09 22.25 -5.04
CA ALA A 10 24.34 21.71 -6.18
C ALA A 10 24.25 20.18 -6.14
N GLY A 11 25.34 19.49 -5.77
CA GLY A 11 25.35 18.04 -5.59
C GLY A 11 24.38 17.57 -4.50
N VAL A 12 24.39 18.23 -3.33
CA VAL A 12 23.49 17.91 -2.21
C VAL A 12 22.03 18.14 -2.58
N LEU A 13 21.71 19.24 -3.27
CA LEU A 13 20.36 19.53 -3.77
C LEU A 13 19.86 18.45 -4.75
N THR A 14 20.71 18.04 -5.68
CA THR A 14 20.35 17.03 -6.69
C THR A 14 20.10 15.67 -6.05
N LEU A 15 20.90 15.31 -5.04
CA LEU A 15 20.67 14.10 -4.25
C LEU A 15 19.36 14.21 -3.45
N ALA A 16 19.14 15.29 -2.72
CA ALA A 16 17.94 15.47 -1.91
C ALA A 16 16.63 15.36 -2.73
N ILE A 17 16.61 15.88 -3.97
CA ILE A 17 15.44 15.82 -4.85
C ILE A 17 15.23 14.40 -5.43
N SER A 18 16.29 13.61 -5.61
CA SER A 18 16.20 12.27 -6.20
C SER A 18 15.91 11.16 -5.19
N LEU A 19 16.14 11.38 -3.89
CA LEU A 19 15.90 10.41 -2.82
C LEU A 19 14.46 9.85 -2.76
N PRO A 20 13.37 10.63 -2.95
CA PRO A 20 12.01 10.09 -2.88
C PRO A 20 11.69 9.03 -3.94
N ALA A 21 12.42 9.00 -5.06
CA ALA A 21 12.20 8.04 -6.15
C ALA A 21 12.56 6.59 -5.78
N VAL A 22 13.35 6.40 -4.71
CA VAL A 22 13.79 5.07 -4.22
C VAL A 22 13.08 4.65 -2.93
N THR A 23 12.31 5.53 -2.30
CA THR A 23 11.56 5.24 -1.07
C THR A 23 10.08 5.07 -1.36
N TYR A 24 9.60 3.83 -1.39
CA TYR A 24 8.17 3.53 -1.54
C TYR A 24 7.57 3.20 -0.16
N ALA A 25 6.63 4.03 0.32
CA ALA A 25 5.81 3.71 1.48
C ALA A 25 4.75 2.67 1.09
N THR A 26 5.16 1.44 0.84
CA THR A 26 4.23 0.35 0.56
C THR A 26 3.83 -0.32 1.86
N ASN A 27 2.53 -0.41 2.12
CA ASN A 27 2.01 -1.16 3.25
C ASN A 27 2.09 -2.69 3.03
N GLY A 28 2.92 -3.21 2.12
CA GLY A 28 2.92 -4.64 1.76
C GLY A 28 1.65 -5.10 1.00
N MET A 29 1.71 -6.28 0.39
CA MET A 29 0.61 -6.79 -0.47
C MET A 29 -0.69 -7.11 0.29
N PHE A 30 -0.56 -7.60 1.53
CA PHE A 30 -1.67 -8.17 2.30
C PHE A 30 -2.15 -7.29 3.46
N LEU A 31 -1.35 -6.31 3.88
CA LEU A 31 -1.65 -5.46 5.03
C LEU A 31 -2.76 -4.43 4.73
N ILE A 32 -2.99 -4.08 3.46
CA ILE A 32 -4.08 -3.19 3.03
C ILE A 32 -5.43 -3.91 2.84
N GLY A 33 -5.50 -5.21 3.15
CA GLY A 33 -6.68 -6.04 2.95
C GLY A 33 -6.70 -6.79 1.63
N TYR A 34 -7.52 -7.85 1.61
CA TYR A 34 -7.67 -8.78 0.49
C TYR A 34 -8.81 -8.36 -0.42
N GLY A 35 -8.52 -8.20 -1.71
CA GLY A 35 -9.52 -7.81 -2.70
C GLY A 35 -9.81 -6.32 -2.75
N THR A 36 -10.55 -5.92 -3.78
CA THR A 36 -10.91 -4.51 -4.02
C THR A 36 -11.88 -3.98 -2.97
N LYS A 37 -12.83 -4.80 -2.50
CA LYS A 37 -13.85 -4.40 -1.51
C LYS A 37 -13.26 -4.15 -0.12
N SER A 38 -12.44 -5.08 0.37
CA SER A 38 -11.75 -4.89 1.66
C SER A 38 -10.86 -3.64 1.61
N ARG A 39 -10.08 -3.46 0.53
CA ARG A 39 -9.22 -2.28 0.34
C ARG A 39 -10.00 -0.97 0.30
N ALA A 40 -11.13 -0.94 -0.40
CA ALA A 40 -12.01 0.23 -0.43
C ALA A 40 -12.60 0.58 0.95
N MET A 41 -12.72 -0.40 1.85
CA MET A 41 -13.16 -0.24 3.24
C MET A 41 -12.00 0.01 4.23
N GLY A 42 -10.79 0.33 3.73
CA GLY A 42 -9.62 0.55 4.58
C GLY A 42 -8.99 -0.73 5.14
N GLY A 43 -9.21 -1.88 4.49
CA GLY A 43 -8.63 -3.18 4.85
C GLY A 43 -9.47 -4.04 5.79
N VAL A 44 -10.68 -3.58 6.17
CA VAL A 44 -11.58 -4.35 7.02
C VAL A 44 -12.14 -5.56 6.26
N ALA A 45 -12.02 -6.77 6.83
CA ALA A 45 -12.55 -8.00 6.23
C ALA A 45 -12.90 -9.15 7.19
N ILE A 46 -12.65 -9.03 8.51
CA ILE A 46 -12.78 -10.17 9.45
C ILE A 46 -14.23 -10.66 9.62
N ALA A 47 -15.20 -9.74 9.71
CA ALA A 47 -16.60 -10.05 9.98
C ALA A 47 -17.51 -9.81 8.77
N THR A 48 -16.91 -9.66 7.60
CA THR A 48 -17.62 -9.17 6.43
C THR A 48 -17.45 -10.16 5.26
N PRO A 49 -18.52 -10.82 4.80
CA PRO A 49 -18.47 -11.77 3.69
C PRO A 49 -18.77 -11.08 2.35
N GLN A 50 -17.95 -10.11 1.91
CA GLN A 50 -18.30 -9.28 0.76
C GLN A 50 -18.07 -9.90 -0.61
N ASP A 51 -17.24 -10.94 -0.74
CA ASP A 51 -16.92 -11.63 -2.00
C ASP A 51 -16.26 -13.00 -1.76
N ALA A 52 -15.97 -13.73 -2.84
CA ALA A 52 -15.47 -15.11 -2.80
C ALA A 52 -14.09 -15.26 -2.13
N ILE A 53 -13.30 -14.18 -2.04
CA ILE A 53 -11.98 -14.20 -1.40
C ILE A 53 -12.04 -13.83 0.09
N ALA A 54 -13.23 -13.65 0.67
CA ALA A 54 -13.42 -13.45 2.12
C ALA A 54 -12.79 -14.57 2.96
N GLY A 55 -12.72 -15.80 2.42
CA GLY A 55 -12.05 -16.93 3.04
C GLY A 55 -10.55 -16.74 3.29
N ALA A 56 -9.89 -15.85 2.54
CA ALA A 56 -8.48 -15.52 2.76
C ALA A 56 -8.25 -14.74 4.07
N VAL A 57 -9.29 -14.08 4.60
CA VAL A 57 -9.22 -13.31 5.84
C VAL A 57 -9.87 -14.06 7.00
N ASN A 58 -11.03 -14.67 6.76
CA ASN A 58 -11.72 -15.46 7.77
C ASN A 58 -12.49 -16.61 7.09
N PRO A 59 -11.96 -17.85 7.10
CA PRO A 59 -12.62 -19.02 6.51
C PRO A 59 -14.03 -19.29 7.02
N ALA A 60 -14.37 -18.88 8.26
CA ALA A 60 -15.71 -19.05 8.80
C ALA A 60 -16.78 -18.21 8.07
N THR A 61 -16.36 -17.19 7.33
CA THR A 61 -17.27 -16.28 6.61
C THR A 61 -17.70 -16.79 5.23
N ILE A 62 -17.06 -17.84 4.69
CA ILE A 62 -17.27 -18.31 3.30
C ILE A 62 -18.74 -18.67 3.05
N GLY A 63 -19.40 -19.32 4.02
CA GLY A 63 -20.81 -19.72 3.90
C GLY A 63 -21.81 -18.56 3.93
N PHE A 64 -21.38 -17.34 4.24
CA PHE A 64 -22.24 -16.15 4.33
C PHE A 64 -22.08 -15.22 3.12
N VAL A 65 -21.21 -15.56 2.16
CA VAL A 65 -21.04 -14.79 0.92
C VAL A 65 -22.30 -14.94 0.09
N LYS A 66 -22.97 -13.82 -0.20
CA LYS A 66 -24.20 -13.80 -1.01
C LYS A 66 -23.91 -13.98 -2.50
N ASP A 67 -24.88 -14.57 -3.20
CA ASP A 67 -24.88 -14.72 -4.66
C ASP A 67 -24.73 -13.38 -5.39
N ARG A 68 -24.16 -13.45 -6.60
CA ARG A 68 -23.76 -12.30 -7.43
C ARG A 68 -24.67 -12.08 -8.65
N VAL A 69 -25.86 -12.68 -8.65
CA VAL A 69 -26.85 -12.56 -9.74
C VAL A 69 -27.33 -11.13 -9.92
#